data_AF-A0A3L7W962-F1
#
_entry.id   AF-A0A3L7W962-F1
#
_cell.length_a   1.000
_cell.length_b   1.000
_cell.length_c   1.000
_cell.angle_alpha   90.00
_cell.angle_beta   90.00
_cell.angle_gamma   90.00
#
_symmetry.space_group_name_H-M   'P 1'
#
loop_
_entity.id
_entity.type
_entity.pdbx_description
1 polymer ?
#
loop_
_entity_poly.entity_id
_entity_poly.type
_entity_poly.pdbx_seq_one_letter_code
_entity_poly.pdbx_strand_id
1 'polypeptide(L)'
;MQQILRGATVTHMPLRKLFLGIGANLDDPAATLADAVGALARIPGWHVDQISPLYRTTPVGLLDQPDFMNAALALSVELPDDPAAAAL
;
A
#
# COMPACT_ATOMS: atom_id res chain seq x y z
N MET A 1 38.87 -27.35 14.96
CA MET A 1 38.87 -26.05 15.68
C MET A 1 39.43 -25.03 14.70
N GLN A 2 38.67 -24.28 13.90
CA GLN A 2 37.56 -23.33 14.12
C GLN A 2 36.68 -23.35 12.84
N GLN A 3 35.38 -23.66 12.85
CA GLN A 3 34.21 -22.81 13.14
C GLN A 3 33.83 -21.76 12.04
N ILE A 4 32.88 -22.16 11.19
CA ILE A 4 31.68 -21.44 10.68
C ILE A 4 31.86 -20.03 10.07
N LEU A 5 31.74 -19.96 8.73
CA LEU A 5 31.18 -18.79 8.03
C LEU A 5 29.73 -19.13 7.62
N ARG A 6 28.75 -18.73 8.46
CA ARG A 6 27.34 -18.72 8.06
C ARG A 6 27.21 -17.59 7.04
N GLY A 7 26.99 -17.93 5.78
CA GLY A 7 26.70 -16.96 4.72
C GLY A 7 25.50 -16.13 5.10
N ALA A 8 25.65 -14.80 5.08
CA ALA A 8 24.52 -13.89 5.13
C ALA A 8 23.66 -14.16 3.88
N THR A 9 22.44 -14.66 4.07
CA THR A 9 21.49 -14.79 2.98
C THR A 9 21.18 -13.38 2.48
N VAL A 10 21.61 -13.05 1.25
CA VAL A 10 21.20 -11.79 0.61
C VAL A 10 19.74 -11.97 0.21
N THR A 11 18.84 -11.24 0.88
CA THR A 11 17.44 -11.17 0.46
C THR A 11 17.37 -10.40 -0.85
N HIS A 12 17.00 -11.09 -1.94
CA HIS A 12 16.68 -10.41 -3.19
C HIS A 12 15.37 -9.63 -3.02
N MET A 13 15.42 -8.33 -3.27
CA MET A 13 14.25 -7.44 -3.21
C MET A 13 13.98 -6.86 -4.60
N PRO A 14 13.33 -7.60 -5.51
CA PRO A 14 13.00 -7.06 -6.82
C PRO A 14 11.96 -5.95 -6.71
N LEU A 15 12.01 -5.02 -7.66
CA LEU A 15 10.98 -4.03 -7.85
C LEU A 15 9.72 -4.69 -8.45
N ARG A 16 8.58 -4.50 -7.79
CA ARG A 16 7.28 -5.08 -8.18
C ARG A 16 6.26 -3.97 -8.37
N LYS A 17 5.38 -4.14 -9.35
CA LYS A 17 4.21 -3.27 -9.52
C LYS A 17 3.03 -3.81 -8.70
N LEU A 18 2.42 -2.95 -7.89
CA LEU A 18 1.18 -3.23 -7.18
C LEU A 18 0.10 -2.20 -7.54
N PHE A 19 -1.15 -2.64 -7.44
CA PHE A 19 -2.31 -1.77 -7.53
C PHE A 19 -3.11 -1.89 -6.24
N LEU A 20 -3.37 -0.77 -5.59
CA LEU A 20 -4.05 -0.71 -4.29
C LEU A 20 -5.32 0.13 -4.40
N GLY A 21 -6.46 -0.44 -4.02
CA GLY A 21 -7.69 0.33 -3.81
C GLY A 21 -7.73 0.91 -2.39
N ILE A 22 -8.04 2.19 -2.27
CA ILE A 22 -8.22 2.87 -0.98
C ILE A 22 -9.60 3.53 -0.93
N GLY A 23 -10.21 3.56 0.26
CA GLY A 23 -11.53 4.14 0.47
C GLY A 23 -11.72 4.67 1.90
N ALA A 24 -12.42 5.78 2.03
CA ALA A 24 -12.77 6.40 3.31
C ALA A 24 -14.16 7.05 3.22
N ASN A 25 -14.92 7.01 4.31
CA ASN A 25 -16.27 7.58 4.37
C ASN A 25 -16.61 8.34 5.66
N LEU A 26 -15.68 8.45 6.60
CA LEU A 26 -15.90 9.17 7.85
C LEU A 26 -15.21 10.54 7.81
N ASP A 27 -15.81 11.50 8.52
CA ASP A 27 -15.29 12.86 8.73
C ASP A 27 -14.86 13.55 7.43
N ASP A 28 -13.55 13.74 7.23
CA ASP A 28 -12.96 14.23 5.99
C ASP A 28 -12.31 13.06 5.22
N PRO A 29 -13.07 12.38 4.34
CA PRO A 29 -12.54 11.26 3.58
C PRO A 29 -11.48 11.69 2.57
N ALA A 30 -11.52 12.92 2.04
CA ALA A 30 -10.51 13.38 1.09
C ALA A 30 -9.16 13.59 1.79
N ALA A 31 -9.16 14.24 2.96
CA ALA A 31 -7.96 14.40 3.78
C ALA A 31 -7.41 13.04 4.23
N THR A 32 -8.29 12.13 4.66
CA THR A 32 -7.89 10.77 5.08
C THR A 32 -7.17 10.01 3.95
N LEU A 33 -7.71 10.07 2.72
CA LEU A 33 -7.06 9.43 1.57
C LEU A 33 -5.74 10.10 1.20
N ALA A 34 -5.64 11.42 1.30
CA ALA A 34 -4.39 12.15 1.05
C ALA A 34 -3.31 11.77 2.09
N ASP A 35 -3.68 11.65 3.36
CA ASP A 35 -2.79 11.21 4.43
C ASP A 35 -2.32 9.77 4.23
N ALA A 36 -3.21 8.88 3.80
CA ALA A 36 -2.86 7.50 3.47
C ALA A 36 -1.83 7.41 2.33
N VAL A 37 -2.03 8.19 1.25
CA VAL A 37 -1.05 8.30 0.15
C VAL A 37 0.28 8.84 0.68
N GLY A 38 0.25 9.90 1.49
CA GLY A 38 1.44 10.46 2.10
C GLY A 38 2.17 9.48 3.02
N ALA A 39 1.45 8.64 3.75
CA ALA A 39 2.02 7.59 4.58
C ALA A 39 2.70 6.50 3.74
N LEU A 40 2.03 6.01 2.68
CA LEU A 40 2.59 5.03 1.75
C LEU A 40 3.87 5.55 1.07
N ALA A 41 3.87 6.81 0.64
CA ALA A 41 5.03 7.44 0.00
C ALA A 41 6.24 7.63 0.94
N ARG A 42 6.05 7.51 2.27
CA ARG A 42 7.13 7.58 3.25
C ARG A 42 7.73 6.21 3.58
N ILE A 43 7.15 5.11 3.10
CA ILE A 43 7.69 3.77 3.34
C ILE A 43 8.95 3.58 2.47
N PRO A 44 10.11 3.24 3.06
CA PRO A 44 11.31 2.97 2.29
C PRO A 44 11.11 1.86 1.26
N GLY A 45 11.59 2.07 0.04
CA GLY A 45 11.42 1.14 -1.07
C GLY A 45 10.03 1.14 -1.71
N TRP A 46 9.13 2.04 -1.29
CA TRP A 46 7.80 2.19 -1.89
C TRP A 46 7.71 3.52 -2.63
N HIS A 47 7.12 3.48 -3.82
CA HIS A 47 6.90 4.63 -4.67
C HIS A 47 5.45 4.65 -5.15
N VAL A 48 4.78 5.77 -4.92
CA VAL A 48 3.45 6.04 -5.49
C VAL A 48 3.67 6.61 -6.89
N ASP A 49 3.43 5.78 -7.90
CA ASP A 49 3.67 6.14 -9.30
C ASP A 49 2.52 6.99 -9.86
N GLN A 50 1.28 6.57 -9.56
CA GLN A 50 0.06 7.23 -10.01
C GLN A 50 -1.08 7.05 -9.02
N ILE A 51 -1.99 8.02 -9.07
CA ILE A 51 -3.23 8.06 -8.30
C ILE A 51 -4.37 8.28 -9.30
N SER A 52 -5.42 7.50 -9.22
CA SER A 52 -6.63 7.73 -10.02
C SER A 52 -7.34 9.02 -9.58
N PRO A 53 -8.33 9.51 -10.36
CA PRO A 53 -9.31 10.44 -9.83
C PRO A 53 -9.98 9.88 -8.56
N LEU A 54 -10.48 10.78 -7.72
CA LEU A 54 -11.34 10.43 -6.58
C LEU A 54 -12.77 10.18 -7.07
N TYR A 55 -13.39 9.09 -6.62
CA TYR A 55 -14.76 8.74 -6.95
C TYR A 55 -15.62 8.70 -5.69
N ARG A 56 -16.80 9.33 -5.73
CA ARG A 56 -17.81 9.19 -4.68
C ARG A 56 -18.73 8.02 -5.03
N THR A 57 -18.95 7.10 -4.10
CA THR A 57 -19.81 5.92 -4.31
C THR A 57 -20.71 5.67 -3.12
N THR A 58 -21.92 5.20 -3.37
CA THR A 58 -22.82 4.70 -2.33
C THR A 58 -22.22 3.49 -1.62
N PRO A 59 -22.43 3.31 -0.31
CA PRO A 59 -21.93 2.15 0.41
C PRO A 59 -22.57 0.85 -0.10
N VAL A 60 -21.83 -0.25 0.01
CA VAL A 60 -22.29 -1.59 -0.34
C VAL A 60 -22.30 -2.45 0.94
N GLY A 61 -23.35 -3.25 1.12
CA GLY A 61 -23.53 -4.06 2.34
C GLY A 61 -24.30 -3.30 3.42
N LEU A 62 -23.60 -2.68 4.36
CA LEU A 62 -24.24 -1.81 5.37
C LEU A 62 -24.59 -0.48 4.72
N LEU A 63 -25.87 -0.13 4.66
CA LEU A 63 -26.33 1.05 3.91
C LEU A 63 -26.47 2.32 4.76
N ASP A 64 -26.64 2.18 6.07
CA ASP A 64 -26.79 3.32 6.99
C ASP A 64 -25.42 3.89 7.40
N GLN A 65 -24.70 4.39 6.41
CA GLN A 65 -23.41 5.04 6.56
C GLN A 65 -23.17 6.06 5.43
N PRO A 66 -22.25 7.02 5.60
CA PRO A 66 -21.98 8.00 4.55
C PRO A 66 -21.39 7.36 3.28
N ASP A 67 -21.52 8.09 2.17
CA ASP A 67 -20.86 7.74 0.92
C ASP A 67 -19.33 7.66 1.07
N PHE A 68 -18.73 6.69 0.37
CA PHE A 68 -17.30 6.56 0.29
C PHE A 68 -16.71 7.51 -0.75
N MET A 69 -15.53 8.04 -0.45
CA MET A 69 -14.57 8.44 -1.47
C MET A 69 -13.60 7.28 -1.69
N ASN A 70 -13.34 6.96 -2.95
CA ASN A 70 -12.46 5.87 -3.36
C ASN A 70 -11.44 6.33 -4.39
N ALA A 71 -10.27 5.69 -4.38
CA ALA A 71 -9.24 5.82 -5.39
C ALA A 71 -8.45 4.52 -5.58
N ALA A 72 -7.74 4.42 -6.69
CA ALA A 72 -6.75 3.39 -6.94
C ALA A 72 -5.36 4.01 -7.06
N LEU A 73 -4.36 3.32 -6.51
CA LEU A 73 -2.95 3.68 -6.57
C LEU A 73 -2.20 2.67 -7.43
N ALA A 74 -1.32 3.14 -8.30
CA ALA A 74 -0.25 2.33 -8.88
C ALA A 74 1.03 2.56 -8.09
N LEU A 75 1.66 1.47 -7.65
CA LEU A 75 2.82 1.49 -6.78
C LEU A 75 3.96 0.70 -7.40
N SER A 76 5.18 1.19 -7.24
CA SER A 76 6.41 0.41 -7.43
C SER A 76 7.02 0.17 -6.06
N VAL A 77 7.19 -1.10 -5.68
CA VAL A 77 7.68 -1.47 -4.35
C VAL A 77 8.83 -2.47 -4.43
N GLU A 78 9.81 -2.31 -3.57
CA GLU A 78 10.86 -3.29 -3.33
C GLU A 78 10.37 -4.28 -2.27
N LEU A 79 10.09 -5.52 -2.68
CA LEU A 79 9.62 -6.56 -1.78
C LEU A 79 10.51 -7.80 -1.88
N PRO A 80 10.71 -8.54 -0.77
CA PRO A 80 11.37 -9.83 -0.80
C PRO A 80 10.65 -10.79 -1.77
N ASP A 81 11.39 -11.76 -2.31
CA ASP A 81 10.79 -12.83 -3.10
C ASP A 81 9.81 -13.71 -2.32
N ASP A 82 9.96 -13.77 -1.00
CA ASP A 82 9.01 -14.45 -0.12
C ASP A 82 7.85 -13.49 0.25
N PRO A 83 6.64 -13.69 -0.31
CA PRO A 83 5.49 -12.83 -0.04
C PRO A 83 5.01 -12.90 1.42
N ALA A 84 5.38 -13.93 2.19
CA ALA A 84 5.02 -14.02 3.61
C ALA A 84 5.68 -12.92 4.46
N ALA A 85 6.77 -12.31 3.98
CA ALA A 85 7.46 -11.22 4.66
C ALA A 85 6.85 -9.83 4.37
N ALA A 86 5.88 -9.73 3.46
CA ALA A 86 5.37 -8.47 2.91
C ALA A 86 3.99 -8.04 3.42
N ALA A 87 3.46 -8.68 4.48
CA ALA A 87 2.11 -8.43 4.96
C ALA A 87 1.94 -6.98 5.48
N LEU A 88 1.06 -6.23 4.80
CA LEU A 88 0.35 -5.06 5.34
C LEU A 88 -0.74 -5.53 6.32
#